data_AF-A0A7J6QJ67-F1
#
_entry.id   AF-A0A7J6QJ67-F1
#
_cell.length_a   1.000
_cell.length_b   1.000
_cell.length_c   1.000
_cell.angle_alpha   90.00
_cell.angle_beta   90.00
_cell.angle_gamma   90.00
#
_symmetry.space_group_name_H-M   'P 1'
#
loop_
_entity.id
_entity.type
_entity.pdbx_description
1 polymer ?
#
loop_
_entity_poly.entity_id
_entity_poly.type
_entity_poly.pdbx_seq_one_letter_code
_entity_poly.pdbx_strand_id
1 'polypeptide(L)'
;MADIDQALGATIERYFVEFLMKFKNNEDDAEPSYVTQVRRMRAEEMHTLFIDYTHFEKFSQMEGDSLDFDPLDLRNVIAKHYLKLEPNLVNALQTFIVSISAEIAQWALQTNRFSVSFYNVEQRHSLRDLRMGNLGQLVTITGTV
;
A
#
# COMPACT_ATOMS: atom_id res chain seq x y z
N MET A 1 -23.71 2.92 10.71
CA MET A 1 -22.50 3.71 10.40
C MET A 1 -21.24 2.87 10.56
N ALA A 2 -21.10 2.09 11.64
CA ALA A 2 -19.99 1.14 11.83
C ALA A 2 -19.90 0.04 10.74
N ASP A 3 -21.03 -0.55 10.31
CA ASP A 3 -21.04 -1.57 9.24
C ASP A 3 -20.52 -1.07 7.88
N ILE A 4 -20.82 0.19 7.54
CA ILE A 4 -20.40 0.79 6.26
C ILE A 4 -18.89 1.01 6.26
N ASP A 5 -18.35 1.44 7.39
CA ASP A 5 -16.90 1.63 7.56
C ASP A 5 -16.14 0.31 7.50
N GLN A 6 -16.71 -0.77 8.05
CA GLN A 6 -16.11 -2.10 7.99
C GLN A 6 -16.15 -2.70 6.58
N ALA A 7 -17.28 -2.55 5.87
CA ALA A 7 -17.39 -2.98 4.47
C ALA A 7 -16.43 -2.23 3.54
N LEU A 8 -16.28 -0.92 3.75
CA LEU A 8 -15.30 -0.10 3.03
C LEU A 8 -13.87 -0.56 3.33
N GLY A 9 -13.54 -0.79 4.60
CA GLY A 9 -12.23 -1.32 5.01
C GLY A 9 -11.88 -2.63 4.29
N ALA A 10 -12.78 -3.61 4.33
CA ALA A 10 -12.59 -4.90 3.65
C ALA A 10 -12.43 -4.75 2.12
N THR A 11 -13.13 -3.80 1.51
CA THR A 11 -13.01 -3.49 0.08
C THR A 11 -11.63 -2.92 -0.25
N ILE A 12 -11.15 -1.97 0.56
CA ILE A 12 -9.81 -1.39 0.42
C ILE A 12 -8.73 -2.45 0.63
N GLU A 13 -8.91 -3.35 1.61
CA GLU A 13 -7.99 -4.47 1.83
C GLU A 13 -7.86 -5.33 0.58
N ARG A 14 -8.99 -5.74 0.00
CA ARG A 14 -9.01 -6.57 -1.22
C ARG A 14 -8.30 -5.88 -2.38
N TYR A 15 -8.64 -4.62 -2.66
CA TYR A 15 -8.04 -3.87 -3.76
C TYR A 15 -6.55 -3.62 -3.57
N PHE A 16 -6.13 -3.38 -2.34
CA PHE A 16 -4.72 -3.18 -2.02
C PHE A 16 -3.93 -4.49 -2.16
N VAL A 17 -4.46 -5.64 -1.72
CA VAL A 17 -3.83 -6.95 -1.98
C VAL A 17 -3.71 -7.21 -3.48
N GLU A 18 -4.77 -6.95 -4.24
CA GLU A 18 -4.77 -7.15 -5.69
C GLU A 18 -3.72 -6.28 -6.39
N PHE A 19 -3.61 -5.00 -5.99
CA PHE A 19 -2.54 -4.11 -6.44
C PHE A 19 -1.14 -4.69 -6.14
N LEU A 20 -0.88 -5.13 -4.90
CA LEU A 20 0.41 -5.69 -4.50
C LEU A 20 0.75 -6.99 -5.25
N MET A 21 -0.26 -7.81 -5.54
CA MET A 21 -0.11 -9.06 -6.27
C MET A 21 0.11 -8.88 -7.78
N LYS A 22 -0.47 -7.85 -8.40
CA LYS A 22 -0.46 -7.73 -9.86
C LYS A 22 0.52 -6.69 -10.38
N PHE A 23 0.85 -5.66 -9.58
CA PHE A 23 1.66 -4.55 -10.07
C PHE A 23 3.06 -5.01 -10.52
N LYS A 24 3.39 -4.68 -11.76
CA LYS A 24 4.72 -4.81 -12.36
C LYS A 24 5.21 -3.44 -12.79
N ASN A 25 6.50 -3.18 -12.63
CA ASN A 25 7.09 -1.92 -13.09
C ASN A 25 7.32 -1.94 -14.61
N ASN A 26 7.62 -3.13 -15.17
CA ASN A 26 7.60 -3.39 -16.61
C ASN A 26 6.72 -4.60 -16.91
N GLU A 27 5.99 -4.60 -18.03
CA GLU A 27 5.12 -5.72 -18.42
C GLU A 27 5.90 -7.04 -18.59
N ASP A 28 7.15 -6.94 -19.05
CA ASP A 28 8.08 -8.05 -19.25
C ASP A 28 8.64 -8.64 -17.94
N ASP A 29 8.39 -8.01 -16.79
CA ASP A 29 8.88 -8.51 -15.51
C ASP A 29 8.24 -9.88 -15.22
N ALA A 30 9.08 -10.88 -14.92
CA ALA A 30 8.62 -12.24 -14.66
C ALA A 30 7.77 -12.36 -13.38
N GLU A 31 7.98 -11.47 -12.41
CA GLU A 31 7.31 -11.47 -11.11
C GLU A 31 6.84 -10.04 -10.76
N PRO A 32 5.69 -9.88 -10.09
CA PRO A 32 5.23 -8.58 -9.57
C PRO A 32 6.27 -7.91 -8.67
N SER A 33 6.41 -6.59 -8.79
CA SER A 33 7.51 -5.85 -8.16
C SER A 33 7.50 -5.95 -6.63
N TYR A 34 6.31 -5.96 -6.01
CA TYR A 34 6.17 -6.06 -4.56
C TYR A 34 6.42 -7.48 -4.05
N VAL A 35 6.19 -8.51 -4.86
CA VAL A 35 6.52 -9.89 -4.49
C VAL A 35 8.05 -10.03 -4.41
N THR A 36 8.77 -9.51 -5.40
CA THR A 36 10.23 -9.48 -5.37
C THR A 36 10.76 -8.67 -4.18
N GLN A 37 10.10 -7.56 -3.81
CA GLN A 37 10.46 -6.79 -2.61
C GLN A 37 10.26 -7.60 -1.32
N VAL A 38 9.17 -8.35 -1.16
CA VAL A 38 8.96 -9.22 0.02
C VAL A 38 10.01 -10.32 0.12
N ARG A 39 10.42 -10.92 -1.01
CA ARG A 39 11.52 -11.90 -1.01
C ARG A 39 12.82 -11.31 -0.48
N ARG A 40 13.13 -10.06 -0.85
CA ARG A 40 14.28 -9.31 -0.30
C ARG A 40 14.09 -8.98 1.17
N MET A 41 12.91 -8.55 1.58
CA MET A 41 12.60 -8.26 2.98
C MET A 41 12.88 -9.48 3.87
N ARG A 42 12.50 -10.68 3.42
CA ARG A 42 12.80 -11.90 4.15
C ARG A 42 14.30 -12.20 4.22
N ALA A 43 15.03 -12.03 3.12
CA ALA A 43 16.47 -12.30 3.07
C ALA A 43 17.29 -11.32 3.94
N GLU A 44 16.82 -10.09 4.07
CA GLU A 44 17.49 -9.01 4.81
C GLU A 44 16.86 -8.74 6.19
N GLU A 45 15.93 -9.60 6.63
CA GLU A 45 15.18 -9.45 7.89
C GLU A 45 14.49 -8.08 8.05
N MET A 46 14.04 -7.49 6.93
CA MET A 46 13.29 -6.24 6.93
C MET A 46 11.80 -6.49 7.17
N HIS A 47 11.14 -5.50 7.77
CA HIS A 47 9.73 -5.57 8.16
C HIS A 47 8.87 -4.47 7.54
N THR A 48 9.46 -3.64 6.67
CA THR A 48 8.77 -2.52 6.02
C THR A 48 8.70 -2.75 4.52
N LEU A 49 7.48 -2.74 3.97
CA LEU A 49 7.23 -2.73 2.53
C LEU A 49 7.21 -1.28 2.05
N PHE A 50 8.04 -0.94 1.05
CA PHE A 50 8.12 0.40 0.50
C PHE A 50 7.34 0.50 -0.81
N ILE A 51 6.33 1.36 -0.82
CA ILE A 51 5.40 1.53 -1.93
C ILE A 51 5.59 2.92 -2.54
N ASP A 52 5.98 2.96 -3.82
CA ASP A 52 5.98 4.19 -4.59
C ASP A 52 4.54 4.61 -4.89
N TYR A 53 4.18 5.83 -4.51
CA TYR A 53 2.82 6.33 -4.68
C TYR A 53 2.43 6.56 -6.15
N THR A 54 3.42 6.70 -7.04
CA THR A 54 3.20 6.81 -8.50
C THR A 54 2.79 5.47 -9.13
N HIS A 55 3.01 4.35 -8.43
CA HIS A 55 2.66 3.03 -8.95
C HIS A 55 1.15 2.82 -9.10
N PHE A 56 0.32 3.52 -8.32
CA PHE A 56 -1.14 3.49 -8.52
C PHE A 56 -1.54 4.04 -9.89
N GLU A 57 -0.88 5.11 -10.35
CA GLU A 57 -1.13 5.71 -11.66
C GLU A 57 -0.66 4.80 -12.79
N LYS A 58 0.55 4.23 -12.65
CA LYS A 58 1.07 3.24 -13.59
C LYS A 58 0.18 2.00 -13.67
N PHE A 59 -0.32 1.52 -12.53
CA PHE A 59 -1.20 0.36 -12.48
C PHE A 59 -2.53 0.62 -13.19
N SER A 60 -3.11 1.81 -13.00
CA SER A 60 -4.31 2.24 -13.72
C SER A 60 -4.06 2.27 -15.24
N GLN A 61 -2.89 2.72 -15.69
CA GLN A 61 -2.54 2.77 -17.12
C GLN A 61 -2.30 1.38 -17.75
N MET A 62 -1.71 0.44 -17.00
CA MET A 62 -1.37 -0.90 -17.50
C MET A 62 -2.55 -1.87 -17.43
N GLU A 63 -3.28 -1.88 -16.32
CA GLU A 63 -4.25 -2.93 -15.98
C GLU A 63 -5.67 -2.38 -15.77
N GLY A 64 -5.90 -1.07 -15.95
CA GLY A 64 -7.16 -0.40 -15.60
C GLY A 64 -8.42 -1.06 -16.17
N ASP A 65 -8.37 -1.52 -17.43
CA ASP A 65 -9.51 -2.16 -18.09
C ASP A 65 -9.82 -3.58 -17.55
N SER A 66 -8.88 -4.20 -16.84
CA SER A 66 -8.98 -5.59 -16.34
C SER A 66 -9.30 -5.67 -14.84
N LEU A 67 -9.45 -4.53 -14.16
CA LEU A 67 -9.66 -4.45 -12.72
C LEU A 67 -11.11 -4.13 -12.39
N ASP A 68 -11.60 -4.73 -11.31
CA ASP A 68 -12.94 -4.41 -10.77
C ASP A 68 -12.99 -3.06 -10.02
N PHE A 69 -11.87 -2.32 -9.99
CA PHE A 69 -11.73 -1.07 -9.27
C PHE A 69 -10.77 -0.12 -9.99
N ASP A 70 -10.94 1.18 -9.75
CA ASP A 70 -10.00 2.19 -10.22
C ASP A 70 -8.84 2.36 -9.21
N PRO A 71 -7.58 2.08 -9.60
CA PRO A 71 -6.41 2.29 -8.75
C PRO A 71 -6.23 3.76 -8.31
N LEU A 72 -6.69 4.73 -9.10
CA LEU A 72 -6.64 6.15 -8.75
C LEU A 72 -7.61 6.49 -7.62
N ASP A 73 -8.80 5.89 -7.62
CA ASP A 73 -9.75 6.03 -6.52
C ASP A 73 -9.20 5.40 -5.24
N LEU A 74 -8.60 4.22 -5.32
CA LEU A 74 -7.90 3.59 -4.20
C LEU A 74 -6.83 4.52 -3.62
N ARG A 75 -5.97 5.08 -4.50
CA ARG A 75 -4.95 6.07 -4.13
C ARG A 75 -5.57 7.26 -3.40
N ASN A 76 -6.60 7.88 -3.98
CA ASN A 76 -7.25 9.08 -3.41
C ASN A 76 -7.88 8.81 -2.04
N VAL A 77 -8.52 7.66 -1.87
CA VAL A 77 -9.13 7.24 -0.60
C VAL A 77 -8.06 7.02 0.47
N ILE A 78 -6.95 6.36 0.13
CA ILE A 78 -5.78 6.21 1.01
C ILE A 78 -5.23 7.58 1.41
N ALA A 79 -5.04 8.50 0.46
CA ALA A 79 -4.51 9.84 0.74
C ALA A 79 -5.38 10.60 1.75
N LYS A 80 -6.70 10.54 1.57
CA LYS A 80 -7.65 11.35 2.35
C LYS A 80 -7.96 10.78 3.74
N HIS A 81 -7.87 9.46 3.90
CA HIS A 81 -8.31 8.75 5.11
C HIS A 81 -7.23 7.82 5.69
N TYR A 82 -5.96 8.13 5.44
CA TYR A 82 -4.81 7.28 5.81
C TYR A 82 -4.86 6.78 7.26
N LEU A 83 -5.04 7.68 8.24
CA LEU A 83 -5.03 7.27 9.66
C LEU A 83 -6.15 6.28 10.01
N LYS A 84 -7.29 6.35 9.32
CA LYS A 84 -8.41 5.43 9.51
C LYS A 84 -8.16 4.10 8.81
N LEU A 85 -7.51 4.13 7.65
CA LEU A 85 -7.27 2.97 6.78
C LEU A 85 -5.96 2.25 7.09
N GLU A 86 -5.06 2.83 7.88
CA GLU A 86 -3.76 2.25 8.24
C GLU A 86 -3.86 0.81 8.77
N PRO A 87 -4.80 0.47 9.68
CA PRO A 87 -4.97 -0.92 10.13
C PRO A 87 -5.36 -1.86 8.99
N ASN A 88 -6.23 -1.40 8.08
CA ASN A 88 -6.65 -2.18 6.92
C ASN A 88 -5.47 -2.41 5.96
N LEU A 89 -4.65 -1.40 5.69
CA LEU A 89 -3.47 -1.55 4.83
C LEU A 89 -2.45 -2.53 5.42
N VAL A 90 -2.30 -2.56 6.75
CA VAL A 90 -1.45 -3.53 7.44
C VAL A 90 -2.03 -4.95 7.36
N ASN A 91 -3.33 -5.12 7.55
CA ASN A 91 -4.00 -6.43 7.39
C ASN A 91 -3.89 -6.95 5.95
N ALA A 92 -4.06 -6.06 4.97
CA ALA A 92 -3.90 -6.36 3.56
C ALA A 92 -2.45 -6.77 3.26
N LEU A 93 -1.46 -6.07 3.82
CA LEU A 93 -0.05 -6.45 3.70
C LEU A 93 0.21 -7.86 4.26
N GLN A 94 -0.34 -8.20 5.43
CA GLN A 94 -0.19 -9.53 6.00
C GLN A 94 -0.82 -10.61 5.11
N THR A 95 -2.02 -10.36 4.61
CA THR A 95 -2.73 -11.24 3.68
C THR A 95 -1.91 -11.45 2.40
N PHE A 96 -1.36 -10.37 1.85
CA PHE A 96 -0.47 -10.41 0.70
C PHE A 96 0.78 -11.24 0.98
N ILE A 97 1.52 -11.00 2.06
CA ILE A 97 2.76 -11.72 2.37
C ILE A 97 2.51 -13.23 2.49
N VAL A 98 1.45 -13.63 3.21
CA VAL A 98 1.11 -15.06 3.42
C VAL A 98 0.72 -15.74 2.11
N SER A 99 0.16 -15.00 1.15
CA SER A 99 -0.28 -15.55 -0.14
C SER A 99 0.85 -15.83 -1.15
N ILE A 100 2.07 -15.32 -0.92
CA ILE A 100 3.17 -15.45 -1.91
C ILE A 100 3.71 -16.88 -1.98
N SER A 101 4.05 -17.46 -0.83
CA SER A 101 4.57 -18.84 -0.76
C SER A 101 4.45 -19.40 0.67
N ALA A 102 4.43 -20.73 0.79
CA ALA A 102 4.40 -21.40 2.10
C ALA A 102 5.60 -21.03 2.99
N GLU A 103 6.77 -20.83 2.38
CA GLU A 103 8.00 -20.47 3.07
C GLU A 103 7.94 -19.04 3.64
N ILE A 104 7.40 -18.09 2.86
CA ILE A 104 7.20 -16.71 3.29
C ILE A 104 6.09 -16.63 4.34
N ALA A 105 5.04 -17.44 4.22
CA ALA A 105 3.99 -17.54 5.23
C ALA A 105 4.57 -17.95 6.60
N GLN A 106 5.43 -18.97 6.66
CA GLN A 106 6.07 -19.40 7.91
C GLN A 106 6.90 -18.29 8.55
N TRP A 107 7.66 -17.54 7.74
CA TRP A 107 8.41 -16.38 8.20
C TRP A 107 7.49 -15.28 8.76
N ALA A 108 6.40 -14.98 8.06
CA ALA A 108 5.42 -13.97 8.49
C ALA A 108 4.80 -14.29 9.85
N LEU A 109 4.50 -15.57 10.12
CA LEU A 109 3.99 -16.02 11.43
C LEU A 109 4.99 -15.76 12.57
N GLN A 110 6.29 -15.80 12.31
CA GLN A 110 7.33 -15.59 13.33
C GLN A 110 7.61 -14.10 13.58
N THR A 111 7.56 -13.26 12.55
CA THR A 111 7.88 -11.84 12.63
C THR A 111 6.76 -11.01 13.28
N ASN A 112 5.50 -11.35 13.02
CA ASN A 112 4.28 -10.77 13.62
C ASN A 112 4.11 -9.22 13.51
N ARG A 113 5.03 -8.50 12.85
CA ARG A 113 4.98 -7.04 12.68
C ARG A 113 5.50 -6.66 11.30
N PHE A 114 4.60 -6.18 10.46
CA PHE A 114 4.93 -5.57 9.18
C PHE A 114 4.40 -4.14 9.13
N SER A 115 5.10 -3.27 8.42
CA SER A 115 4.66 -1.89 8.19
C SER A 115 4.66 -1.54 6.71
N VAL A 116 3.75 -0.64 6.33
CA VAL A 116 3.70 -0.05 4.99
C VAL A 116 4.35 1.33 5.05
N SER A 117 5.23 1.64 4.11
CA SER A 117 5.82 2.96 3.96
C SER A 117 5.60 3.48 2.54
N PHE A 118 4.91 4.61 2.42
CA PHE A 118 4.69 5.29 1.15
C PHE A 118 5.77 6.33 0.88
N TYR A 119 6.25 6.39 -0.35
CA TYR A 119 7.16 7.43 -0.83
C TYR A 119 6.69 7.98 -2.18
N ASN A 120 7.26 9.12 -2.62
CA ASN A 120 6.84 9.82 -3.84
C ASN A 120 5.36 10.28 -3.84
N VAL A 121 4.81 10.64 -2.67
CA VAL A 121 3.47 11.23 -2.57
C VAL A 121 3.51 12.67 -3.08
N GLU A 122 2.68 13.00 -4.08
CA GLU A 122 2.74 14.28 -4.80
C GLU A 122 2.36 15.51 -3.95
N GLN A 123 1.48 15.33 -2.95
CA GLN A 123 1.01 16.41 -2.09
C GLN A 123 2.11 16.86 -1.12
N ARG A 124 2.90 17.83 -1.56
CA ARG A 124 3.94 18.49 -0.77
C ARG A 124 3.36 19.64 0.03
N HIS A 125 3.56 19.59 1.35
CA HIS A 125 3.17 20.63 2.29
C HIS A 125 4.40 21.23 2.96
N SER A 126 4.38 22.55 3.17
CA SER A 126 5.29 23.20 4.11
C SER A 126 4.76 23.03 5.54
N LEU A 127 5.61 23.25 6.54
CA LEU A 127 5.19 23.26 7.95
C LEU A 127 4.03 24.25 8.22
N ARG A 128 3.91 25.32 7.42
CA ARG A 128 2.84 26.34 7.55
C ARG A 128 1.50 25.87 6.99
N ASP A 129 1.51 24.85 6.14
CA ASP A 129 0.32 24.31 5.49
C ASP A 129 -0.37 23.24 6.35
N LEU A 130 0.27 22.77 7.42
CA LEU A 130 -0.28 21.79 8.36
C LEU A 130 -1.39 22.42 9.21
N ARG A 131 -2.64 22.16 8.82
CA ARG A 131 -3.84 22.63 9.53
C ARG A 131 -4.70 21.45 9.96
N MET A 132 -5.73 21.72 10.76
CA MET A 132 -6.72 20.70 11.18
C MET A 132 -7.38 19.98 10.00
N GLY A 133 -7.45 20.61 8.81
CA GLY A 133 -7.96 19.98 7.60
C GLY A 133 -7.08 18.86 7.03
N ASN A 134 -5.81 18.79 7.43
CA ASN A 134 -4.86 17.75 7.00
C ASN A 134 -4.78 16.58 7.98
N LEU A 135 -5.54 16.64 9.09
CA LEU A 135 -5.48 15.61 10.12
C LEU A 135 -5.91 14.25 9.55
N GLY A 136 -5.06 13.24 9.74
CA GLY A 136 -5.32 11.87 9.31
C GLY A 136 -5.14 11.61 7.80
N GLN A 137 -4.63 12.59 7.05
CA GLN A 137 -4.29 12.47 5.63
C GLN A 137 -2.83 12.05 5.44
N LEU A 138 -2.53 11.45 4.29
CA LEU A 138 -1.16 11.18 3.85
C LEU A 138 -0.60 12.44 3.18
N VAL A 139 0.39 13.07 3.81
CA VAL A 139 1.02 14.31 3.32
C VAL A 139 2.54 14.16 3.29
N THR A 140 3.20 14.82 2.34
CA THR A 140 4.67 14.92 2.32
C THR A 140 5.11 16.25 2.93
N ILE A 141 6.00 16.20 3.93
CA ILE A 141 6.58 17.39 4.55
C ILE A 141 8.05 17.46 4.16
N THR A 142 8.54 18.67 3.86
CA THR A 142 9.97 18.92 3.58
C THR A 142 10.53 19.95 4.56
N GLY A 143 11.78 19.76 4.98
CA GLY A 143 12.47 20.62 5.95
C GLY A 143 13.92 20.20 6.15
N THR A 144 14.63 20.93 7.00
CA THR A 144 16.00 20.60 7.45
C THR A 144 15.94 19.96 8.83
N VAL A 145 16.84 19.01 9.11
CA VAL A 145 17.02 18.36 10.42
C VAL A 145 18.18 19.01 11.17
#